data_AF-A0A838J4Y2-F1
#
_entry.id   AF-A0A838J4Y2-F1
#
_cell.length_a   1.000
_cell.length_b   1.000
_cell.length_c   1.000
_cell.angle_alpha   90.00
_cell.angle_beta   90.00
_cell.angle_gamma   90.00
#
_symmetry.space_group_name_H-M   'P 1'
#
loop_
_entity.id
_entity.type
_entity.pdbx_description
1 polymer ?
#
loop_
_entity_poly.entity_id
_entity_poly.type
_entity_poly.pdbx_seq_one_letter_code
_entity_poly.pdbx_strand_id
1 'polypeptide(L)'
;MALKDLVHPQAGYNYAFLDEGSKKEIRRKLLKAVALPGYQVPFGSREMPIGRGWGTGGLQITLALLGTGDRVKVIDQGTDASVNAVNIRRLIERTTPDVTTT
;
A
#
# COMPACT_ATOMS: atom_id res chain seq x y z
N MET A 1 -17.68 -32.74 -8.42
CA MET A 1 -16.78 -31.96 -7.56
C MET A 1 -15.94 -31.08 -8.47
N ALA A 2 -16.13 -29.78 -8.45
CA ALA A 2 -15.40 -28.86 -9.33
C ALA A 2 -14.07 -28.44 -8.67
N LEU A 3 -13.08 -28.04 -9.47
CA LEU A 3 -11.75 -27.62 -8.98
C LEU A 3 -11.87 -26.53 -7.89
N LYS A 4 -12.81 -25.60 -8.04
CA LYS A 4 -13.13 -24.54 -7.07
C LYS A 4 -13.59 -25.06 -5.69
N ASP A 5 -14.10 -26.29 -5.61
CA ASP A 5 -14.58 -26.92 -4.38
C ASP A 5 -13.44 -27.64 -3.63
N LEU A 6 -12.30 -27.82 -4.29
CA LEU A 6 -11.08 -28.48 -3.77
C LEU A 6 -9.99 -27.49 -3.37
N VAL A 7 -10.18 -26.21 -3.65
CA VAL A 7 -9.21 -25.14 -3.39
C VAL A 7 -9.84 -24.21 -2.36
N HIS A 8 -9.24 -24.13 -1.17
CA HIS A 8 -9.58 -23.04 -0.26
C HIS A 8 -9.34 -21.72 -1.00
N PRO A 9 -10.29 -20.75 -0.97
CA PRO A 9 -10.00 -19.42 -1.49
C PRO A 9 -8.68 -18.99 -0.86
N GLN A 10 -7.67 -18.65 -1.69
CA GLN A 10 -6.40 -18.15 -1.16
C GLN A 10 -6.77 -17.13 -0.09
N ALA A 11 -6.33 -17.35 1.15
CA ALA A 11 -6.46 -16.33 2.18
C ALA A 11 -5.85 -15.07 1.58
N GLY A 12 -6.70 -14.11 1.24
CA GLY A 12 -6.27 -12.91 0.53
C GLY A 12 -5.18 -12.21 1.33
N TYR A 13 -4.40 -11.37 0.67
CA TYR A 13 -3.58 -10.40 1.39
C TYR A 13 -4.44 -9.64 2.41
N ASN A 14 -3.87 -9.21 3.53
CA ASN A 14 -4.58 -8.31 4.42
C ASN A 14 -5.04 -7.08 3.63
N TYR A 15 -6.08 -6.39 4.10
CA TYR A 15 -6.53 -5.16 3.46
C TYR A 15 -5.35 -4.20 3.28
N ALA A 16 -5.15 -3.66 2.08
CA ALA A 16 -3.98 -2.86 1.74
C ALA A 16 -2.62 -3.56 1.96
N PHE A 17 -2.55 -4.88 1.73
CA PHE A 17 -1.36 -5.73 1.75
C PHE A 17 -0.66 -5.92 3.10
N LEU A 18 -0.44 -4.85 3.87
CA LEU A 18 0.32 -4.86 5.13
C LEU A 18 -0.48 -5.50 6.28
N ASP A 19 0.18 -6.22 7.17
CA ASP A 19 -0.41 -6.67 8.43
C ASP A 19 -0.71 -5.49 9.38
N GLU A 20 -1.63 -5.68 10.33
CA GLU A 20 -2.05 -4.62 11.26
C GLU A 20 -0.93 -4.12 12.19
N GLY A 21 0.04 -4.98 12.52
CA GLY A 21 1.20 -4.60 13.31
C GLY A 21 2.09 -3.61 12.56
N SER A 22 2.36 -3.88 11.29
CA SER A 22 3.09 -3.00 10.38
C SER A 22 2.36 -1.66 10.19
N LYS A 23 1.04 -1.67 9.94
CA LYS A 23 0.26 -0.44 9.83
C LYS A 23 0.31 0.40 11.12
N LYS A 24 0.16 -0.24 12.28
CA LYS A 24 0.21 0.43 13.59
C LYS A 24 1.56 1.10 13.85
N GLU A 25 2.66 0.44 13.50
CA GLU A 25 4.01 1.00 13.62
C GLU A 25 4.17 2.22 12.71
N ILE A 26 3.86 2.09 11.42
CA ILE A 26 3.94 3.18 10.44
C ILE A 26 3.10 4.37 10.89
N ARG A 27 1.85 4.16 11.28
CA ARG A 27 0.94 5.23 11.77
C ARG A 27 1.52 5.99 12.97
N ARG A 28 2.16 5.29 13.92
CA ARG A 28 2.83 5.95 15.07
C ARG A 28 4.02 6.80 14.63
N LYS A 29 4.78 6.34 13.63
CA LYS A 29 5.90 7.10 13.07
C LYS A 29 5.43 8.31 12.27
N LEU A 30 4.34 8.19 11.52
CA LEU A 30 3.70 9.31 10.82
C LEU A 30 3.22 10.39 11.81
N LEU A 31 2.60 10.00 12.93
CA LEU A 31 2.20 10.96 13.98
C LEU A 31 3.42 11.71 14.55
N LYS A 32 4.56 11.04 14.72
CA LYS A 32 5.81 11.69 15.13
C LYS A 32 6.35 12.63 14.06
N ALA A 33 6.26 12.25 12.78
CA ALA A 33 6.74 13.06 11.68
C ALA A 33 5.93 14.36 11.53
N VAL A 34 4.60 14.28 11.71
CA VAL A 34 3.73 15.47 11.74
C VAL A 34 4.06 16.38 12.92
N ALA A 35 4.29 15.80 14.10
CA ALA A 35 4.63 16.55 15.31
C ALA A 35 6.05 17.15 15.30
N LEU A 36 6.94 16.70 14.41
CA LEU A 36 8.33 17.13 14.30
C LEU A 36 8.66 17.51 12.84
N PRO A 37 8.18 18.68 12.35
CA PRO A 37 8.34 19.06 10.96
C PRO A 37 9.82 19.08 10.52
N GLY A 38 10.13 18.40 9.42
CA GLY A 38 11.48 18.29 8.87
C GLY A 38 12.37 17.21 9.49
N TYR A 39 11.96 16.60 10.61
CA TYR A 39 12.69 15.48 11.21
C TYR A 39 12.37 14.16 10.49
N GLN A 40 13.41 13.46 10.04
CA GLN A 40 13.29 12.15 9.38
C GLN A 40 13.06 11.05 10.41
N VAL A 41 11.81 10.73 10.70
CA VAL A 41 11.44 9.67 11.65
C VAL A 41 11.74 8.29 11.04
N PRO A 42 12.65 7.48 11.64
CA PRO A 42 12.90 6.13 11.16
C PRO A 42 11.70 5.21 11.45
N PHE A 43 11.29 4.39 10.47
CA PHE A 43 10.26 3.36 10.62
C PHE A 43 10.73 2.02 10.05
N GLY A 44 10.14 0.93 10.56
CA GLY A 44 10.51 -0.44 10.19
C GLY A 44 9.96 -0.86 8.83
N SER A 45 10.63 -0.48 7.74
CA SER A 45 10.21 -0.85 6.38
C SER A 45 10.11 -2.37 6.20
N ARG A 46 9.05 -2.80 5.53
CA ARG A 46 8.81 -4.19 5.14
C ARG A 46 9.25 -4.46 3.71
N GLU A 47 9.36 -5.73 3.38
CA GLU A 47 9.50 -6.15 1.99
C GLU A 47 8.19 -5.93 1.25
N MET A 48 8.29 -5.43 0.03
CA MET A 48 7.15 -5.09 -0.82
C MET A 48 7.29 -5.83 -2.14
N PRO A 49 6.18 -6.08 -2.87
CA PRO A 49 6.21 -6.72 -4.19
C PRO A 49 6.65 -5.73 -5.28
N ILE A 50 7.60 -4.84 -4.96
CA ILE A 50 8.28 -3.88 -5.82
C ILE A 50 9.72 -3.68 -5.31
N GLY A 51 10.67 -3.44 -6.22
CA GLY A 51 12.09 -3.30 -5.86
C GLY A 51 12.36 -2.10 -4.95
N ARG A 52 13.34 -2.21 -4.04
CA ARG A 52 13.82 -1.03 -3.29
C ARG A 52 14.32 0.03 -4.27
N GLY A 53 14.03 1.30 -3.98
CA GLY A 53 14.26 2.41 -4.91
C GLY A 53 13.08 2.74 -5.83
N TRP A 54 12.07 1.88 -5.92
CA TRP A 54 10.87 2.09 -6.76
C TRP A 54 9.65 2.61 -5.98
N GLY A 55 9.89 3.41 -4.93
CA GLY A 55 8.79 4.04 -4.17
C GLY A 55 8.21 3.19 -3.02
N THR A 56 8.92 2.17 -2.55
CA THR A 56 8.47 1.29 -1.44
C THR A 56 8.07 2.03 -0.16
N GLY A 57 8.74 3.15 0.17
CA GLY A 57 8.43 3.95 1.35
C GLY A 57 7.08 4.66 1.22
N GLY A 58 6.87 5.37 0.10
CA GLY A 58 5.60 6.04 -0.19
C GLY A 58 4.44 5.06 -0.26
N LEU A 59 4.64 3.91 -0.91
CA LEU A 59 3.64 2.85 -0.99
C LEU A 59 3.23 2.33 0.39
N GLN A 60 4.19 2.04 1.28
CA GLN A 60 3.88 1.56 2.64
C GLN A 60 3.09 2.59 3.45
N ILE A 61 3.43 3.88 3.31
CA ILE A 61 2.70 4.98 3.94
C ILE A 61 1.26 5.02 3.41
N THR A 62 1.07 4.98 2.09
CA THR A 62 -0.27 4.97 1.47
C THR A 62 -1.08 3.79 1.99
N LEU A 63 -0.57 2.56 1.87
CA LEU A 63 -1.27 1.35 2.30
C LEU A 63 -1.59 1.32 3.81
N ALA A 64 -0.76 1.96 4.64
CA ALA A 64 -1.04 2.10 6.06
C ALA A 64 -2.14 3.13 6.36
N LEU A 65 -2.41 4.07 5.46
CA LEU A 65 -3.42 5.12 5.66
C LEU A 65 -4.76 4.83 4.97
N LEU A 66 -4.77 4.00 3.92
CA LEU A 66 -6.00 3.70 3.18
C LEU A 66 -7.12 3.18 4.07
N GLY A 67 -8.31 3.73 3.84
CA GLY A 67 -9.58 3.30 4.37
C GLY A 67 -10.57 2.98 3.25
N THR A 68 -11.72 2.45 3.68
CA THR A 68 -12.80 2.04 2.80
C THR A 68 -13.40 3.22 2.05
N GLY A 69 -13.50 3.14 0.72
CA GLY A 69 -14.07 4.20 -0.12
C GLY A 69 -13.12 5.34 -0.49
N ASP A 70 -11.83 5.23 -0.16
CA ASP A 70 -10.82 6.22 -0.56
C ASP A 70 -10.67 6.30 -2.09
N ARG A 71 -10.25 7.48 -2.56
CA ARG A 71 -9.85 7.73 -3.95
C ARG A 71 -8.37 8.09 -3.99
N VAL A 72 -7.58 7.28 -4.67
CA VAL A 72 -6.11 7.40 -4.67
C VAL A 72 -5.62 7.77 -6.06
N LYS A 73 -4.95 8.93 -6.17
CA LYS A 73 -4.23 9.28 -7.39
C LYS A 73 -2.78 8.82 -7.30
N VAL A 74 -2.31 8.07 -8.29
CA VAL A 74 -0.91 7.62 -8.37
C VAL A 74 -0.29 8.16 -9.64
N ILE A 75 0.78 8.93 -9.48
CA ILE A 75 1.54 9.52 -10.59
C ILE A 75 3.03 9.25 -10.39
N ASP A 76 3.75 9.10 -11.50
CA ASP A 76 5.21 9.10 -11.53
C ASP A 76 5.66 9.85 -12.79
N GLN A 77 6.63 10.76 -12.63
CA GLN A 77 7.03 11.75 -13.63
C GLN A 77 5.86 12.62 -14.14
N GLY A 78 4.90 12.93 -13.26
CA GLY A 78 3.74 13.77 -13.60
C GLY A 78 2.64 13.07 -14.42
N THR A 79 2.78 11.77 -14.70
CA THR A 79 1.79 10.99 -15.44
C THR A 79 1.30 9.79 -14.62
N ASP A 80 0.03 9.46 -14.79
CA ASP A 80 -0.60 8.26 -14.24
C ASP A 80 -0.44 7.05 -15.19
N ALA A 81 0.07 7.25 -16.41
CA ALA A 81 0.27 6.20 -17.40
C ALA A 81 1.66 5.55 -17.34
N SER A 82 2.56 6.00 -16.47
CA SER A 82 3.89 5.40 -16.35
C SER A 82 3.81 3.97 -15.83
N VAL A 83 4.83 3.15 -16.17
CA VAL A 83 4.90 1.74 -15.74
C VAL A 83 4.81 1.60 -14.22
N ASN A 84 5.50 2.47 -13.49
CA ASN A 84 5.52 2.43 -12.03
C ASN A 84 4.17 2.86 -11.43
N ALA A 85 3.57 3.95 -11.92
CA ALA A 85 2.26 4.40 -11.48
C ALA A 85 1.18 3.32 -11.70
N VAL A 86 1.14 2.75 -12.91
CA VAL A 86 0.23 1.66 -13.27
C VAL A 86 0.41 0.44 -12.36
N ASN A 87 1.65 0.03 -12.08
CA ASN A 87 1.91 -1.13 -11.24
C ASN A 87 1.54 -0.90 -9.76
N ILE A 88 1.79 0.30 -9.23
CA ILE A 88 1.39 0.67 -7.88
C ILE A 88 -0.14 0.70 -7.76
N ARG A 89 -0.86 1.31 -8.72
CA ARG A 89 -2.34 1.29 -8.74
C ARG A 89 -2.89 -0.12 -8.74
N ARG A 90 -2.38 -0.99 -9.62
CA ARG A 90 -2.80 -2.38 -9.69
C ARG A 90 -2.60 -3.12 -8.37
N LEU A 91 -1.53 -2.84 -7.62
CA LEU A 91 -1.34 -3.43 -6.31
C LEU A 91 -2.39 -2.93 -5.29
N ILE A 92 -2.65 -1.61 -5.29
CA ILE A 92 -3.68 -1.01 -4.43
C ILE A 92 -5.05 -1.63 -4.75
N GLU A 93 -5.49 -1.59 -5.99
CA GLU A 93 -6.80 -2.12 -6.43
C GLU A 93 -6.97 -3.62 -6.10
N ARG A 94 -5.90 -4.41 -6.25
CA ARG A 94 -5.92 -5.85 -5.93
C ARG A 94 -6.02 -6.15 -4.43
N THR A 95 -5.63 -5.21 -3.58
CA THR A 95 -5.57 -5.41 -2.12
C THR A 95 -6.55 -4.52 -1.35
N THR A 96 -7.27 -3.65 -2.05
CA THR A 96 -8.30 -2.74 -1.52
C THR A 96 -9.46 -2.66 -2.53
N PRO A 97 -10.39 -3.63 -2.52
CA PRO A 97 -11.41 -3.79 -3.57
C PRO A 97 -12.43 -2.64 -3.64
N ASP A 98 -12.49 -1.81 -2.61
CA ASP A 98 -13.41 -0.68 -2.46
C ASP A 98 -12.72 0.68 -2.60
N VAL A 99 -11.42 0.70 -2.94
CA VAL A 99 -10.67 1.91 -3.25
C VAL A 99 -10.64 2.12 -4.75
N THR A 100 -10.90 3.36 -5.18
CA THR A 100 -10.79 3.75 -6.60
C THR A 100 -9.44 4.40 -6.84
N THR A 101 -8.74 4.01 -7.90
CA THR A 101 -7.47 4.67 -8.28
C THR A 101 -7.57 5.44 -9.59
N THR A 102 -6.74 6.48 -9.73
CA THR A 102 -6.51 7.22 -10.98
C THR A 102 -5.04 7.40 -11.21
#